data_AF-A0A672ZDJ1-F1
#
_entry.id   AF-A0A672ZDJ1-F1
#
_cell.length_a   1.000
_cell.length_b   1.000
_cell.length_c   1.000
_cell.angle_alpha   90.00
_cell.angle_beta   90.00
_cell.angle_gamma   90.00
#
_symmetry.space_group_name_H-M   'P 1'
#
loop_
_entity.id
_entity.type
_entity.pdbx_description
1 polymer ?
#
loop_
_entity_poly.entity_id
_entity_poly.type
_entity_poly.pdbx_seq_one_letter_code
_entity_poly.pdbx_strand_id
1 'polypeptide(L)'
;MIIFPKIQYILYMLPLNFPPSLLKLYNTVVESYIWSGKRPTFSRSKLYAAKKNGGLSLFKIEWYQYAFSLSQLTKINNLQEQLPSWVKIEEVVVPTSLEAFLTQRGRPVPFKDLVLTFVQETWMGAHQLIKSSPYLTPKSSIWYNKKILIGKKPVIWEKWAKAGINLLCDLLSENGLMSFDEIKQKFNLRQEEKWDLLYTCYILVKKMYNCGKGLLPS
;
A
#
# COMPACT_ATOMS: atom_id res chain seq x y z
N MET A 1 -11.98 6.16 31.85
CA MET A 1 -10.80 5.38 31.41
C MET A 1 -9.93 6.27 30.52
N ILE A 2 -8.87 6.88 31.05
CA ILE A 2 -8.04 7.90 30.34
C ILE A 2 -6.98 7.24 29.41
N ILE A 3 -6.70 5.95 29.61
CA ILE A 3 -5.60 5.23 28.94
C ILE A 3 -5.94 4.86 27.48
N PHE A 4 -7.20 4.53 27.21
CA PHE A 4 -7.63 4.09 25.87
C PHE A 4 -7.43 5.17 24.79
N PRO A 5 -7.88 6.42 24.97
CA PRO A 5 -7.61 7.48 23.99
C PRO A 5 -6.11 7.74 23.78
N LYS A 6 -5.29 7.61 24.83
CA LYS A 6 -3.84 7.79 24.73
C LYS A 6 -3.19 6.72 23.85
N ILE A 7 -3.59 5.46 24.01
CA ILE A 7 -3.08 4.35 23.18
C ILE A 7 -3.59 4.50 21.75
N GLN A 8 -4.86 4.82 21.57
CA GLN A 8 -5.42 5.05 20.24
C GLN A 8 -4.72 6.19 19.50
N TYR A 9 -4.37 7.27 20.21
CA TYR A 9 -3.58 8.37 19.66
C TYR A 9 -2.21 7.89 19.17
N ILE A 10 -1.49 7.10 19.96
CA ILE A 10 -0.18 6.55 19.55
C ILE A 10 -0.31 5.69 18.29
N LEU A 11 -1.32 4.81 18.25
CA LEU A 11 -1.59 3.94 17.09
C LEU A 11 -1.97 4.74 15.83
N TYR A 12 -2.64 5.88 16.00
CA TYR A 12 -3.04 6.73 14.89
C TYR A 12 -1.88 7.57 14.34
N MET A 13 -1.04 8.09 15.24
CA MET A 13 0.05 9.01 14.90
C MET A 13 1.28 8.29 14.35
N LEU A 14 1.55 7.06 14.78
CA LEU A 14 2.72 6.30 14.37
C LEU A 14 2.30 5.18 13.41
N PRO A 15 2.69 5.23 12.13
CA PRO A 15 2.51 4.13 11.19
C PRO A 15 3.51 3.01 11.51
N LEU A 16 3.32 2.32 12.63
CA LEU A 16 4.19 1.25 13.10
C LEU A 16 3.43 -0.05 13.27
N ASN A 17 4.16 -1.15 13.04
CA ASN A 17 3.66 -2.48 13.35
C ASN A 17 3.89 -2.79 14.83
N PHE A 18 2.84 -2.68 15.63
CA PHE A 18 2.89 -3.10 17.03
C PHE A 18 2.92 -4.63 17.14
N PRO A 19 3.73 -5.21 18.05
CA PRO A 19 3.80 -6.65 18.22
C PRO A 19 2.43 -7.28 18.48
N PRO A 20 2.05 -8.38 17.79
CA PRO A 20 0.75 -9.03 17.99
C PRO A 20 0.50 -9.49 19.43
N SER A 21 1.56 -9.83 20.18
CA SER A 21 1.49 -10.17 21.60
C SER A 21 1.00 -9.01 22.45
N LEU A 22 1.50 -7.80 22.19
CA LEU A 22 1.11 -6.57 22.87
C LEU A 22 -0.36 -6.22 22.60
N LEU A 23 -0.79 -6.36 21.33
CA LEU A 23 -2.17 -6.10 20.93
C LEU A 23 -3.16 -7.09 21.58
N LYS A 24 -2.79 -8.37 21.63
CA LYS A 24 -3.58 -9.39 22.32
C LYS A 24 -3.66 -9.14 23.82
N LEU A 25 -2.56 -8.72 24.44
CA LEU A 25 -2.53 -8.34 25.85
C LEU A 25 -3.49 -7.17 26.10
N TYR A 26 -3.45 -6.14 25.26
CA TYR A 26 -4.36 -5.00 25.36
C TYR A 26 -5.83 -5.43 25.33
N ASN A 27 -6.23 -6.24 24.34
CA ASN A 27 -7.60 -6.76 24.28
C ASN A 27 -7.97 -7.56 25.52
N THR A 28 -7.05 -8.37 26.04
CA THR A 28 -7.27 -9.17 27.25
C THR A 28 -7.49 -8.26 28.47
N VAL A 29 -6.70 -7.19 28.61
CA VAL A 29 -6.87 -6.21 29.70
C VAL A 29 -8.21 -5.50 29.59
N VAL A 30 -8.60 -5.05 28.39
CA VAL A 30 -9.90 -4.40 28.16
C VAL A 30 -11.06 -5.35 28.43
N GLU A 31 -10.99 -6.60 27.96
CA GLU A 31 -11.98 -7.64 28.27
C GLU A 31 -12.05 -7.89 29.79
N SER A 32 -10.91 -8.05 30.45
CA SER A 32 -10.88 -8.26 31.90
C SER A 32 -11.48 -7.09 32.67
N TYR A 33 -11.26 -5.85 32.21
CA TYR A 33 -11.81 -4.66 32.83
C TYR A 33 -13.34 -4.61 32.68
N ILE A 34 -13.86 -4.78 31.45
CA ILE A 34 -15.30 -4.71 31.17
C ILE A 34 -16.07 -5.79 31.93
N TRP A 35 -15.49 -6.99 32.05
CA TRP A 35 -16.12 -8.11 32.76
C TRP A 35 -15.64 -8.28 34.21
N SER A 36 -14.88 -7.32 34.76
CA SER A 36 -14.37 -7.40 36.14
C SER A 36 -13.65 -8.72 36.47
N GLY A 37 -12.81 -9.19 35.54
CA GLY A 37 -12.07 -10.44 35.61
C GLY A 37 -12.90 -11.69 35.29
N LYS A 38 -14.22 -11.57 35.10
CA LYS A 38 -15.10 -12.70 34.78
C LYS A 38 -15.02 -13.06 33.30
N ARG A 39 -15.43 -14.29 32.97
CA ARG A 39 -15.57 -14.73 31.59
C ARG A 39 -16.76 -14.03 30.94
N PRO A 40 -16.60 -13.49 29.71
CA PRO A 40 -17.73 -12.93 28.97
C PRO A 40 -18.83 -13.96 28.73
N THR A 41 -20.08 -13.52 28.85
CA THR A 41 -21.28 -14.36 28.61
C THR A 41 -21.42 -14.74 27.13
N PHE A 42 -21.03 -13.86 26.23
CA PHE A 42 -21.07 -14.10 24.79
C PHE A 42 -19.71 -14.56 24.27
N SER A 43 -19.73 -15.32 23.17
CA SER A 43 -18.51 -15.67 22.44
C SER A 43 -17.81 -14.41 21.91
N ARG A 44 -16.47 -14.45 21.83
CA ARG A 44 -15.68 -13.35 21.25
C ARG A 44 -16.12 -12.95 19.84
N SER A 45 -16.54 -13.92 19.02
CA SER A 45 -17.08 -13.64 17.68
C SER A 45 -18.32 -12.75 17.74
N LYS A 46 -19.24 -13.00 18.67
CA LYS A 46 -20.44 -12.18 18.88
C LYS A 46 -20.12 -10.85 19.54
N LEU A 47 -19.14 -10.81 20.45
CA LEU A 47 -18.68 -9.57 21.06
C LEU A 47 -18.15 -8.59 20.01
N TYR A 48 -17.23 -9.04 19.14
CA TYR A 48 -16.61 -8.18 18.13
C TYR A 48 -17.49 -7.90 16.90
N ALA A 49 -18.53 -8.70 16.66
CA ALA A 49 -19.43 -8.50 15.54
C ALA A 49 -20.13 -7.14 15.60
N ALA A 50 -20.41 -6.57 14.43
CA ALA A 50 -21.06 -5.27 14.32
C ALA A 50 -22.50 -5.30 14.91
N LYS A 51 -22.94 -4.19 15.52
CA LYS A 51 -24.32 -4.02 16.02
C LYS A 51 -25.39 -4.36 14.96
N LYS A 52 -25.15 -3.97 13.71
CA LYS A 52 -26.04 -4.29 12.57
C LYS A 52 -26.24 -5.79 12.32
N ASN A 53 -25.29 -6.62 12.76
CA ASN A 53 -25.34 -8.08 12.63
C ASN A 53 -25.74 -8.75 13.97
N GLY A 54 -26.33 -8.01 14.91
CA GLY A 54 -26.69 -8.52 16.25
C GLY A 54 -25.49 -8.76 17.18
N GLY A 55 -24.33 -8.18 16.87
CA GLY A 55 -23.16 -8.19 17.72
C GLY A 55 -23.10 -7.02 18.70
N LEU A 56 -22.07 -6.98 19.53
CA LEU A 56 -21.89 -5.92 20.55
C LEU A 56 -20.90 -4.83 20.15
N SER A 57 -20.25 -4.96 18.97
CA SER A 57 -19.22 -4.03 18.49
C SER A 57 -18.13 -3.77 19.54
N LEU A 58 -17.74 -4.82 20.28
CA LEU A 58 -16.66 -4.74 21.23
C LEU A 58 -15.37 -4.33 20.49
N PHE A 59 -14.64 -3.44 21.13
CA PHE A 59 -13.39 -2.93 20.60
C PHE A 59 -12.34 -4.04 20.43
N LYS A 60 -11.66 -4.05 19.28
CA LYS A 60 -10.56 -4.95 18.98
C LYS A 60 -9.38 -4.16 18.40
N ILE A 61 -8.30 -4.02 19.16
CA ILE A 61 -7.20 -3.08 18.87
C ILE A 61 -6.52 -3.34 17.52
N GLU A 62 -6.39 -4.60 17.11
CA GLU A 62 -5.73 -4.98 15.85
C GLU A 62 -6.48 -4.41 14.65
N TRP A 63 -7.81 -4.37 14.70
CA TRP A 63 -8.63 -3.82 13.62
C TRP A 63 -8.49 -2.30 13.54
N TYR A 64 -8.37 -1.63 14.68
CA TYR A 64 -8.17 -0.18 14.72
C TYR A 64 -6.79 0.21 14.20
N GLN A 65 -5.73 -0.47 14.65
CA GLN A 65 -4.39 -0.24 14.09
C GLN A 65 -4.39 -0.43 12.57
N TYR A 66 -5.00 -1.51 12.10
CA TYR A 66 -5.09 -1.77 10.66
C TYR A 66 -5.89 -0.69 9.91
N ALA A 67 -7.04 -0.28 10.45
CA ALA A 67 -7.86 0.79 9.86
C ALA A 67 -7.14 2.14 9.83
N PHE A 68 -6.42 2.51 10.89
CA PHE A 68 -5.62 3.73 10.90
C PHE A 68 -4.51 3.69 9.87
N SER A 69 -3.86 2.55 9.70
CA SER A 69 -2.78 2.35 8.74
C SER A 69 -3.30 2.45 7.31
N LEU A 70 -4.45 1.84 7.02
CA LEU A 70 -5.14 2.02 5.75
C LEU A 70 -5.53 3.49 5.52
N SER A 71 -6.02 4.19 6.55
CA SER A 71 -6.35 5.61 6.44
C SER A 71 -5.12 6.45 6.04
N GLN A 72 -3.96 6.19 6.64
CA GLN A 72 -2.70 6.85 6.24
C GLN A 72 -2.34 6.52 4.78
N LEU A 73 -2.44 5.25 4.36
CA LEU A 73 -2.21 4.84 2.98
C LEU A 73 -3.18 5.50 1.98
N THR A 74 -4.44 5.72 2.36
CA THR A 74 -5.39 6.42 1.50
C THR A 74 -5.03 7.89 1.33
N LYS A 75 -4.42 8.54 2.31
CA LYS A 75 -3.94 9.93 2.20
C LYS A 75 -2.72 10.05 1.28
N ILE A 76 -1.90 8.99 1.21
CA ILE A 76 -0.78 8.91 0.26
C ILE A 76 -1.34 8.69 -1.15
N ASN A 77 -2.32 7.78 -1.30
CA ASN A 77 -2.83 7.39 -2.61
C ASN A 77 -3.87 8.34 -3.22
N ASN A 78 -4.69 9.02 -2.41
CA ASN A 78 -5.62 10.03 -2.90
C ASN A 78 -4.94 11.37 -2.68
N LEU A 79 -4.80 12.18 -3.73
CA LEU A 79 -4.20 13.52 -3.77
C LEU A 79 -4.92 14.54 -2.85
N GLN A 80 -5.17 14.19 -1.59
CA GLN A 80 -5.67 15.12 -0.60
C GLN A 80 -4.60 16.18 -0.36
N GLU A 81 -5.05 17.42 -0.15
CA GLU A 81 -4.21 18.63 -0.09
C GLU A 81 -3.07 18.57 0.95
N GLN A 82 -3.11 17.62 1.89
CA GLN A 82 -2.09 17.45 2.92
C GLN A 82 -1.64 16.00 3.08
N LEU A 83 -0.44 15.71 2.57
CA LEU A 83 0.28 14.48 2.90
C LEU A 83 0.63 14.44 4.40
N PRO A 84 0.58 13.26 5.05
CA PRO A 84 1.08 13.10 6.41
C PRO A 84 2.53 13.55 6.54
N SER A 85 2.87 14.25 7.64
CA SER A 85 4.21 14.84 7.81
C SER A 85 5.35 13.82 7.74
N TRP A 86 5.12 12.58 8.19
CA TRP A 86 6.11 11.52 8.15
C TRP A 86 6.48 11.11 6.71
N VAL A 87 5.58 11.29 5.74
CA VAL A 87 5.87 10.93 4.33
C VAL A 87 7.03 11.75 3.80
N LYS A 88 7.06 13.06 4.10
CA LYS A 88 8.15 13.95 3.67
C LYS A 88 9.49 13.55 4.28
N ILE A 89 9.48 12.96 5.48
CA ILE A 89 10.69 12.49 6.16
C ILE A 89 11.20 11.23 5.45
N GLU A 90 10.31 10.29 5.17
CA GLU A 90 10.67 9.04 4.50
C GLU A 90 11.07 9.23 3.04
N GLU A 91 10.48 10.20 2.33
CA GLU A 91 10.85 10.52 0.94
C GLU A 91 12.32 10.97 0.78
N VAL A 92 12.95 11.47 1.84
CA VAL A 92 14.40 11.78 1.83
C VAL A 92 15.24 10.51 1.74
N VAL A 93 14.74 9.41 2.30
CA VAL A 93 15.43 8.11 2.38
C VAL A 93 15.13 7.25 1.17
N VAL A 94 13.91 7.36 0.61
CA VAL A 94 13.47 6.55 -0.52
C VAL A 94 14.02 7.10 -1.84
N PRO A 95 14.66 6.28 -2.69
CA PRO A 95 15.24 6.73 -3.97
C PRO A 95 14.22 7.07 -5.08
N THR A 96 12.93 6.85 -4.82
CA THR A 96 11.78 7.13 -5.71
C THR A 96 10.64 7.67 -4.85
N SER A 97 9.50 8.05 -5.46
CA SER A 97 8.32 8.41 -4.67
C SER A 97 7.92 7.28 -3.70
N LEU A 98 7.38 7.66 -2.54
CA LEU A 98 6.91 6.69 -1.54
C LEU A 98 5.86 5.76 -2.14
N GLU A 99 4.97 6.30 -2.99
CA GLU A 99 3.94 5.55 -3.72
C GLU A 99 4.53 4.40 -4.54
N ALA A 100 5.57 4.69 -5.34
CA ALA A 100 6.25 3.69 -6.15
C ALA A 100 6.86 2.61 -5.24
N PHE A 101 7.53 3.04 -4.18
CA PHE A 101 8.22 2.15 -3.25
C PHE A 101 7.31 1.12 -2.59
N LEU A 102 6.02 1.41 -2.34
CA LEU A 102 5.07 0.46 -1.76
C LEU A 102 4.93 -0.85 -2.53
N THR A 103 5.23 -0.81 -3.82
CA THR A 103 5.01 -1.92 -4.76
C THR A 103 6.29 -2.49 -5.35
N GLN A 104 7.45 -1.94 -4.96
CA GLN A 104 8.76 -2.43 -5.37
C GLN A 104 9.17 -3.69 -4.58
N ARG A 105 9.96 -4.57 -5.20
CA ARG A 105 10.59 -5.73 -4.58
C ARG A 105 12.05 -5.87 -5.02
N GLY A 106 12.89 -6.32 -4.09
CA GLY A 106 14.28 -6.67 -4.37
C GLY A 106 15.24 -5.48 -4.43
N ARG A 107 14.75 -4.26 -4.19
CA ARG A 107 15.62 -3.13 -3.86
C ARG A 107 16.03 -3.26 -2.39
N PRO A 108 17.33 -3.17 -2.06
CA PRO A 108 17.72 -3.00 -0.67
C PRO A 108 17.11 -1.67 -0.21
N VAL A 109 16.14 -1.73 0.69
CA VAL A 109 15.79 -0.55 1.49
C VAL A 109 17.08 -0.23 2.23
N PRO A 110 17.67 0.96 2.08
CA PRO A 110 18.99 1.25 2.65
C PRO A 110 19.02 1.04 4.17
N PHE A 111 17.85 1.01 4.83
CA PHE A 111 17.68 0.71 6.24
C PHE A 111 16.51 -0.25 6.47
N LYS A 112 16.54 -1.03 7.56
CA LYS A 112 15.34 -1.71 8.10
C LYS A 112 14.42 -0.66 8.72
N ASP A 113 13.88 0.21 7.89
CA ASP A 113 12.98 1.25 8.33
C ASP A 113 11.64 0.61 8.73
N LEU A 114 11.27 0.79 10.01
CA LEU A 114 10.07 0.20 10.59
C LEU A 114 8.78 0.77 9.98
N VAL A 115 8.80 2.05 9.61
CA VAL A 115 7.66 2.73 8.99
C VAL A 115 7.49 2.22 7.57
N LEU A 116 8.54 2.25 6.75
CA LEU A 116 8.47 1.79 5.36
C LEU A 116 8.09 0.32 5.25
N THR A 117 8.65 -0.53 6.13
CA THR A 117 8.30 -1.96 6.19
C THR A 117 6.82 -2.12 6.53
N PHE A 118 6.33 -1.40 7.54
CA PHE A 118 4.94 -1.49 7.96
C PHE A 118 3.95 -1.03 6.88
N VAL A 119 4.27 0.06 6.18
CA VAL A 119 3.41 0.61 5.13
C VAL A 119 3.33 -0.37 3.95
N GLN A 120 4.44 -1.01 3.57
CA GLN A 120 4.45 -2.11 2.60
C GLN A 120 3.63 -3.32 3.06
N GLU A 121 3.79 -3.77 4.30
CA GLU A 121 3.02 -4.88 4.88
C GLU A 121 1.52 -4.58 4.88
N THR A 122 1.14 -3.36 5.25
CA THR A 122 -0.26 -2.91 5.27
C THR A 122 -0.84 -2.90 3.85
N TRP A 123 -0.10 -2.39 2.87
CA TRP A 123 -0.51 -2.41 1.46
C TRP A 123 -0.71 -3.84 0.94
N MET A 124 0.23 -4.73 1.25
CA MET A 124 0.16 -6.14 0.90
C MET A 124 -1.03 -6.84 1.56
N GLY A 125 -1.26 -6.59 2.85
CA GLY A 125 -2.39 -7.11 3.61
C GLY A 125 -3.73 -6.64 3.04
N ALA A 126 -3.82 -5.37 2.62
CA ALA A 126 -5.04 -4.82 2.02
C ALA A 126 -5.46 -5.60 0.78
N HIS A 127 -4.51 -5.86 -0.12
CA HIS A 127 -4.74 -6.60 -1.34
C HIS A 127 -5.03 -8.08 -1.11
N GLN A 128 -4.44 -8.68 -0.07
CA GLN A 128 -4.79 -10.05 0.35
C GLN A 128 -6.25 -10.16 0.79
N LEU A 129 -6.76 -9.18 1.55
CA LEU A 129 -8.16 -9.18 2.02
C LEU A 129 -9.16 -9.12 0.86
N ILE A 130 -8.88 -8.29 -0.15
CA ILE A 130 -9.75 -8.14 -1.34
C ILE A 130 -9.40 -9.10 -2.48
N LYS A 131 -8.45 -10.02 -2.26
CA LYS A 131 -7.97 -10.99 -3.25
C LYS A 131 -7.52 -10.36 -4.57
N SER A 132 -6.89 -9.19 -4.51
CA SER A 132 -6.36 -8.49 -5.69
C SER A 132 -4.83 -8.47 -5.70
N SER A 133 -4.23 -8.06 -6.82
CA SER A 133 -2.78 -8.01 -6.95
C SER A 133 -2.22 -6.67 -6.44
N PRO A 134 -1.35 -6.64 -5.41
CA PRO A 134 -0.75 -5.41 -4.88
C PRO A 134 0.27 -4.76 -5.81
N TYR A 135 0.62 -5.42 -6.91
CA TYR A 135 1.64 -4.97 -7.85
C TYR A 135 1.06 -4.48 -9.19
N LEU A 136 -0.27 -4.56 -9.36
CA LEU A 136 -0.96 -4.24 -10.62
C LEU A 136 -2.09 -3.23 -10.39
N THR A 137 -1.79 -2.18 -9.63
CA THR A 137 -2.67 -1.02 -9.45
C THR A 137 -2.13 0.16 -10.26
N PRO A 138 -2.95 1.18 -10.61
CA PRO A 138 -2.45 2.37 -11.29
C PRO A 138 -1.27 3.03 -10.57
N LYS A 139 -1.27 3.03 -9.23
CA LYS A 139 -0.16 3.55 -8.41
C LYS A 139 0.96 2.55 -8.14
N SER A 140 0.97 1.40 -8.81
CA SER A 140 2.10 0.47 -8.72
C SER A 140 3.27 0.99 -9.54
N SER A 141 4.49 0.78 -9.04
CA SER A 141 5.72 1.13 -9.73
C SER A 141 5.89 0.27 -10.97
N ILE A 142 6.40 0.87 -12.03
CA ILE A 142 6.85 0.14 -13.22
C ILE A 142 8.17 -0.59 -12.90
N TRP A 143 9.02 0.04 -12.08
CA TRP A 143 10.36 -0.41 -11.76
C TRP A 143 10.36 -1.32 -10.54
N TYR A 144 11.30 -2.28 -10.51
CA TYR A 144 11.43 -3.25 -9.42
C TYR A 144 10.12 -3.98 -9.07
N ASN A 145 9.19 -4.10 -10.00
CA ASN A 145 7.88 -4.68 -9.75
C ASN A 145 7.95 -6.21 -9.89
N LYS A 146 7.39 -6.94 -8.91
CA LYS A 146 7.40 -8.42 -8.90
C LYS A 146 6.74 -9.04 -10.13
N LYS A 147 5.78 -8.35 -10.74
CA LYS A 147 5.02 -8.80 -11.91
C LYS A 147 5.59 -8.30 -13.23
N ILE A 148 6.45 -7.29 -13.22
CA ILE A 148 7.09 -6.71 -14.41
C ILE A 148 8.53 -7.21 -14.48
N LEU A 149 8.73 -8.32 -15.18
CA LEU A 149 10.02 -8.98 -15.27
C LEU A 149 10.45 -9.07 -16.74
N ILE A 150 11.71 -8.71 -17.01
CA ILE A 150 12.39 -9.00 -18.28
C ILE A 150 13.47 -10.03 -17.98
N GLY A 151 13.45 -11.18 -18.66
CA GLY A 151 14.39 -12.26 -18.39
C GLY A 151 14.34 -12.78 -16.94
N LYS A 152 13.14 -12.80 -16.32
CA LYS A 152 12.90 -13.18 -14.91
C LYS A 152 13.52 -12.24 -13.85
N LYS A 153 14.06 -11.09 -14.25
CA LYS A 153 14.61 -10.09 -13.33
C LYS A 153 13.74 -8.82 -13.33
N PRO A 154 13.62 -8.13 -12.17
CA PRO A 154 12.94 -6.85 -12.11
C PRO A 154 13.66 -5.82 -12.98
N VAL A 155 12.89 -4.94 -13.61
CA VAL A 155 13.40 -3.94 -14.55
C VAL A 155 13.62 -2.61 -13.83
N ILE A 156 14.70 -1.91 -14.19
CA ILE A 156 14.86 -0.48 -13.92
C ILE A 156 15.45 0.19 -15.16
N TRP A 157 14.91 1.36 -15.50
CA TRP A 157 15.55 2.25 -16.45
C TRP A 157 15.66 3.65 -15.87
N GLU A 158 16.88 4.02 -15.50
CA GLU A 158 17.16 5.30 -14.85
C GLU A 158 16.74 6.52 -15.67
N LYS A 159 16.91 6.50 -17.00
CA LYS A 159 16.52 7.63 -17.86
C LYS A 159 15.02 7.89 -17.80
N TRP A 160 14.22 6.83 -17.81
CA TRP A 160 12.75 6.93 -17.71
C TRP A 160 12.30 7.33 -16.31
N ALA A 161 12.90 6.72 -15.29
CA ALA A 161 12.66 7.11 -13.91
C ALA A 161 12.97 8.60 -13.67
N LYS A 162 14.08 9.10 -14.23
CA LYS A 162 14.49 10.52 -14.20
C LYS A 162 13.57 11.43 -15.04
N ALA A 163 13.02 10.91 -16.14
CA ALA A 163 12.02 11.62 -16.94
C ALA A 163 10.63 11.69 -16.26
N GLY A 164 10.44 10.99 -15.13
CA GLY A 164 9.21 11.01 -14.35
C GLY A 164 8.30 9.81 -14.57
N ILE A 165 8.68 8.84 -15.40
CA ILE A 165 7.89 7.63 -15.64
C ILE A 165 8.20 6.61 -14.54
N ASN A 166 7.40 6.56 -13.47
CA ASN A 166 7.68 5.74 -12.29
C ASN A 166 6.52 4.81 -11.91
N LEU A 167 5.28 5.21 -12.17
CA LEU A 167 4.04 4.54 -11.82
C LEU A 167 3.29 4.06 -13.08
N LEU A 168 2.45 3.04 -12.95
CA LEU A 168 1.64 2.55 -14.07
C LEU A 168 0.67 3.61 -14.59
N CYS A 169 0.14 4.47 -13.72
CA CYS A 169 -0.73 5.58 -14.09
C CYS A 169 -0.03 6.65 -14.94
N ASP A 170 1.30 6.75 -14.87
CA ASP A 170 2.06 7.69 -15.70
C ASP A 170 1.94 7.35 -17.19
N LEU A 171 1.67 6.07 -17.49
CA LEU A 171 1.44 5.53 -18.83
C LEU A 171 -0.05 5.54 -19.25
N LEU A 172 -0.95 5.97 -18.38
CA LEU A 172 -2.39 6.07 -18.66
C LEU A 172 -2.76 7.51 -19.06
N SER A 173 -3.70 7.63 -20.00
CA SER A 173 -4.49 8.80 -20.32
C SER A 173 -5.93 8.62 -19.83
N GLU A 174 -6.77 9.64 -19.99
CA GLU A 174 -8.20 9.58 -19.63
C GLU A 174 -8.95 8.43 -20.34
N ASN A 175 -8.49 8.06 -21.54
CA ASN A 175 -9.12 7.04 -22.38
C ASN A 175 -8.46 5.65 -22.26
N GLY A 176 -7.46 5.48 -21.39
CA GLY A 176 -6.79 4.19 -21.15
C GLY A 176 -5.27 4.26 -21.30
N LEU A 177 -4.64 3.20 -21.82
CA LEU A 177 -3.19 3.16 -22.00
C LEU A 177 -2.77 4.05 -23.18
N MET A 178 -1.85 4.99 -22.93
CA MET A 178 -1.32 5.86 -23.99
C MET A 178 -0.58 5.07 -25.06
N SER A 179 -0.62 5.55 -26.29
CA SER A 179 0.24 5.03 -27.35
C SER A 179 1.70 5.33 -27.05
N PHE A 180 2.60 4.58 -27.69
CA PHE A 180 4.01 4.77 -27.45
C PHE A 180 4.50 6.17 -27.89
N ASP A 181 3.93 6.70 -28.97
CA ASP A 181 4.27 8.04 -29.46
C ASP A 181 3.72 9.15 -28.56
N GLU A 182 2.54 8.97 -27.96
CA GLU A 182 2.01 9.87 -26.92
C GLU A 182 2.94 9.93 -25.71
N ILE A 183 3.47 8.79 -25.26
CA ILE A 183 4.42 8.74 -24.13
C ILE A 183 5.71 9.51 -24.47
N LYS A 184 6.23 9.35 -25.69
CA LYS A 184 7.42 10.10 -26.13
C LYS A 184 7.19 11.60 -26.09
N GLN A 185 6.03 12.05 -26.58
CA GLN A 185 5.67 13.47 -26.59
C GLN A 185 5.47 14.00 -25.16
N LYS A 186 4.74 13.28 -24.31
CA LYS A 186 4.43 13.67 -22.93
C LYS A 186 5.68 13.81 -22.07
N PHE A 187 6.64 12.90 -22.20
CA PHE A 187 7.86 12.87 -21.38
C PHE A 187 9.12 13.38 -22.11
N ASN A 188 8.95 13.98 -23.29
CA ASN A 188 10.02 14.54 -24.12
C ASN A 188 11.24 13.61 -24.28
N LEU A 189 10.97 12.35 -24.64
CA LEU A 189 12.01 11.31 -24.75
C LEU A 189 12.73 11.39 -26.10
N ARG A 190 14.06 11.55 -26.10
CA ARG A 190 14.90 11.59 -27.31
C ARG A 190 15.11 10.19 -27.91
N GLN A 191 15.32 10.10 -29.23
CA GLN A 191 15.67 8.85 -29.90
C GLN A 191 17.04 8.30 -29.45
N GLU A 192 17.06 7.11 -28.83
CA GLU A 192 18.28 6.44 -28.35
C GLU A 192 18.27 4.93 -28.66
N GLU A 193 19.46 4.32 -28.74
CA GLU A 193 19.75 2.93 -29.15
C GLU A 193 19.04 1.80 -28.35
N LYS A 194 18.24 2.10 -27.33
CA LYS A 194 17.58 1.09 -26.45
C LYS A 194 16.05 1.03 -26.56
N TRP A 195 15.47 1.55 -27.65
CA TRP A 195 14.03 1.54 -27.88
C TRP A 195 13.38 0.15 -27.88
N ASP A 196 14.10 -0.92 -28.23
CA ASP A 196 13.53 -2.27 -28.24
C ASP A 196 13.16 -2.78 -26.83
N LEU A 197 14.00 -2.49 -25.84
CA LEU A 197 13.74 -2.81 -24.43
C LEU A 197 12.57 -1.97 -23.88
N LEU A 198 12.44 -0.76 -24.40
CA LEU A 198 11.41 0.19 -24.05
C LEU A 198 10.05 -0.26 -24.55
N TYR A 199 10.00 -0.61 -25.83
CA TYR A 199 8.84 -1.17 -26.47
C TYR A 199 8.44 -2.49 -25.82
N THR A 200 9.43 -3.30 -25.40
CA THR A 200 9.19 -4.51 -24.60
C THR A 200 8.54 -4.20 -23.25
N CYS A 201 9.00 -3.18 -22.52
CA CYS A 201 8.37 -2.74 -21.27
C CYS A 201 6.93 -2.29 -21.50
N TYR A 202 6.70 -1.48 -22.53
CA TYR A 202 5.37 -1.02 -22.92
C TYR A 202 4.44 -2.19 -23.27
N ILE A 203 4.90 -3.17 -24.06
CA ILE A 203 4.12 -4.37 -24.39
C ILE A 203 3.79 -5.17 -23.13
N LEU A 204 4.74 -5.34 -22.21
CA LEU A 204 4.50 -6.06 -20.96
C LEU A 204 3.42 -5.36 -20.13
N VAL A 205 3.52 -4.04 -19.97
CA VAL A 205 2.50 -3.24 -19.28
C VAL A 205 1.15 -3.34 -19.99
N LYS A 206 1.12 -3.23 -21.32
CA LYS A 206 -0.11 -3.37 -22.13
C LYS A 206 -0.75 -4.74 -21.98
N LYS A 207 0.04 -5.80 -22.00
CA LYS A 207 -0.43 -7.19 -21.81
C LYS A 207 -1.03 -7.35 -20.42
N MET A 208 -0.38 -6.83 -19.38
CA MET A 208 -0.89 -6.88 -18.01
C MET A 208 -2.14 -6.03 -17.82
N TYR A 209 -2.21 -4.83 -18.41
CA TYR A 209 -3.39 -3.97 -18.37
C TYR A 209 -4.60 -4.68 -19.01
N ASN A 210 -4.39 -5.31 -20.16
CA ASN A 210 -5.43 -6.08 -20.84
C ASN A 210 -5.84 -7.34 -20.05
N CYS A 211 -4.92 -8.02 -19.38
CA CYS A 211 -5.25 -9.12 -18.46
C CYS A 211 -6.00 -8.63 -17.20
N GLY A 212 -5.68 -7.43 -16.70
CA GLY A 212 -6.31 -6.83 -15.52
C GLY A 212 -7.73 -6.34 -15.76
N LYS A 213 -8.08 -5.93 -16.99
CA LYS A 213 -9.46 -5.64 -17.39
C LYS A 213 -10.41 -6.84 -17.29
N GLY A 214 -9.90 -8.07 -17.21
CA GLY A 214 -10.70 -9.27 -16.91
C GLY A 214 -10.97 -9.50 -15.41
N LEU A 215 -10.41 -8.67 -14.52
CA LEU A 215 -10.44 -8.85 -13.06
C LEU A 215 -11.01 -7.65 -12.29
N LEU A 216 -11.40 -6.58 -12.97
CA LEU A 216 -12.14 -5.47 -12.36
C LEU A 216 -13.63 -5.69 -12.62
N PRO A 217 -14.49 -5.85 -11.59
CA PRO A 217 -15.92 -5.87 -11.81
C PRO A 217 -16.34 -4.51 -12.37
N SER A 218 -17.09 -4.57 -13.46
CA SER A 218 -17.88 -3.48 -14.04
C SER A 218 -18.74 -2.78 -13.00
#